data_AF-A0A924E0I5-F1
#
_entry.id   AF-A0A924E0I5-F1
#
_cell.length_a   1.000
_cell.length_b   1.000
_cell.length_c   1.000
_cell.angle_alpha   90.00
_cell.angle_beta   90.00
_cell.angle_gamma   90.00
#
_symmetry.space_group_name_H-M   'P 1'
#
loop_
_entity.id
_entity.type
_entity.pdbx_description
1 polymer ?
#
loop_
_entity_poly.entity_id
_entity_poly.type
_entity_poly.pdbx_seq_one_letter_code
_entity_poly.pdbx_strand_id
1 'polypeptide(L)'
;MFRAAQLRRMAARLQIQIVFATPYSPEGKGKIERYFGTVKGIFFPEAQAADIQTLDELNRFFWAWLDTHYQRRTHSETRQTPLDRWEAGRQDVRFPTPDELRDTFLWEDERWVRKTGTIVLARNEYPVDPQLIGQRVIVRFDPFDLSAIHIVHRGVRIATVGPQALVSRTFNKAQPHVKTAPKQLASAQAFKDRLVAESDTERAAWGALTDHPAPGQLTQSDLLNLLSTRLGQTWTGDGQYLVGTFWSRHAPLKTDLAEAALATAIASKGVDRHLDFYLEAIRAAHWGGEA
;
A
#
# COMPACT_ATOMS: atom_id res chain seq x y z
N MET A 1 6.98 20.78 -18.27
CA MET A 1 7.27 20.59 -16.83
C MET A 1 5.96 20.35 -16.11
N PHE A 2 5.69 19.13 -15.65
CA PHE A 2 4.45 18.81 -14.94
C PHE A 2 4.48 19.45 -13.56
N ARG A 3 3.55 20.37 -13.28
CA ARG A 3 3.39 21.03 -11.98
C ARG A 3 2.02 20.65 -11.42
N ALA A 4 1.97 19.58 -10.63
CA ALA A 4 0.74 19.22 -9.91
C ALA A 4 0.71 19.95 -8.56
N ALA A 5 -0.34 20.72 -8.30
CA ALA A 5 -0.52 21.40 -7.00
C ALA A 5 -0.53 20.40 -5.83
N GLN A 6 -1.10 19.23 -6.06
CA GLN A 6 -1.15 18.14 -5.10
C GLN A 6 0.24 17.60 -4.73
N LEU A 7 1.11 17.37 -5.72
CA LEU A 7 2.49 16.92 -5.47
C LEU A 7 3.25 17.92 -4.59
N ARG A 8 3.08 19.22 -4.82
CA ARG A 8 3.70 20.26 -3.97
C ARG A 8 3.20 20.21 -2.53
N ARG A 9 1.89 19.98 -2.32
CA ARG A 9 1.31 19.85 -0.98
C ARG A 9 1.82 18.61 -0.25
N MET A 10 1.85 17.46 -0.93
CA MET A 10 2.38 16.22 -0.38
C MET A 10 3.85 16.37 0.01
N ALA A 11 4.67 16.95 -0.89
CA ALA A 11 6.07 17.20 -0.61
C ALA A 11 6.24 18.15 0.58
N ALA A 12 5.47 19.24 0.66
CA ALA A 12 5.52 20.16 1.81
C ALA A 12 5.17 19.46 3.15
N ARG A 13 4.17 18.56 3.16
CA ARG A 13 3.82 17.77 4.37
C ARG A 13 4.92 16.83 4.80
N LEU A 14 5.59 16.21 3.83
CA LEU A 14 6.75 15.35 4.07
C LEU A 14 8.04 16.16 4.31
N GLN A 15 7.97 17.49 4.36
CA GLN A 15 9.13 18.38 4.48
C GLN A 15 10.17 18.15 3.35
N ILE A 16 9.68 17.75 2.18
CA ILE A 16 10.47 17.54 0.96
C ILE A 16 10.42 18.81 0.12
N GLN A 17 11.59 19.38 -0.15
CA GLN A 17 11.72 20.47 -1.11
C GLN A 17 11.80 19.91 -2.53
N ILE A 18 10.84 20.30 -3.38
CA ILE A 18 10.91 19.97 -4.81
C ILE A 18 11.83 20.99 -5.49
N VAL A 19 13.05 20.55 -5.81
CA VAL A 19 14.01 21.34 -6.59
C VAL A 19 13.89 20.95 -8.06
N PHE A 20 13.73 21.95 -8.91
CA PHE A 20 13.67 21.75 -10.36
C PHE A 20 14.95 22.25 -11.02
N ALA A 21 15.40 21.54 -12.05
CA ALA A 21 16.55 21.97 -12.84
C ALA A 21 16.28 23.34 -13.47
N THR A 22 17.18 24.29 -13.24
CA THR A 22 17.16 25.58 -13.92
C THR A 22 17.70 25.41 -15.35
N PRO A 23 17.23 26.24 -16.30
CA PRO A 23 17.83 26.28 -17.63
C PRO A 23 19.35 26.51 -17.53
N TYR A 24 20.13 25.80 -18.35
CA TYR A 24 21.59 25.90 -18.43
C TYR A 24 22.38 25.48 -17.17
N SER A 25 21.77 24.78 -16.21
CA SER A 25 22.48 24.16 -15.07
C SER A 25 22.43 22.62 -15.17
N PRO A 26 23.37 21.99 -15.89
CA PRO A 26 23.44 20.53 -16.06
C PRO A 26 23.89 19.80 -14.79
N GLU A 27 24.50 20.49 -13.82
CA GLU A 27 25.18 19.91 -12.66
C GLU A 27 24.24 19.04 -11.80
N GLY A 28 22.96 19.42 -11.73
CA GLY A 28 21.95 18.67 -10.97
C GLY A 28 21.55 17.32 -11.57
N LYS A 29 21.92 17.03 -12.83
CA LYS A 29 21.50 15.80 -13.54
C LYS A 29 22.57 14.72 -13.63
N GLY A 30 23.84 15.06 -13.36
CA GLY A 30 24.96 14.14 -13.60
C GLY A 30 24.83 12.78 -12.89
N LYS A 31 24.31 12.75 -11.65
CA LYS A 31 24.10 11.50 -10.90
C LYS A 31 23.10 10.57 -11.57
N ILE A 32 21.93 11.10 -11.94
CA ILE A 32 20.87 10.30 -12.55
C ILE A 32 21.23 9.89 -13.99
N GLU A 33 21.92 10.77 -14.72
CA GLU A 33 22.45 10.46 -16.05
C GLU A 33 23.50 9.35 -16.00
N ARG A 34 24.41 9.39 -15.00
CA ARG A 34 25.41 8.33 -14.82
C ARG A 34 24.77 7.00 -14.45
N TYR A 35 23.75 7.02 -13.59
CA TYR A 35 22.95 5.83 -13.28
C TYR A 35 22.31 5.25 -14.54
N PHE A 36 21.57 6.05 -15.31
CA PHE A 36 20.93 5.59 -16.55
C PHE A 36 21.95 5.13 -17.59
N GLY A 37 23.12 5.76 -17.67
CA GLY A 37 24.23 5.30 -18.51
C GLY A 37 24.71 3.91 -18.11
N THR A 38 24.76 3.61 -16.81
CA THR A 38 25.14 2.30 -16.28
C THR A 38 24.08 1.24 -16.58
N VAL A 39 22.79 1.57 -16.39
CA VAL A 39 21.67 0.69 -16.75
C VAL A 39 21.71 0.37 -18.25
N LYS A 40 21.88 1.38 -19.11
CA LYS A 40 21.95 1.18 -20.57
C LYS A 40 23.19 0.40 -21.01
N GLY A 41 24.33 0.65 -20.37
CA GLY A 41 25.60 0.04 -20.76
C GLY A 41 25.80 -1.39 -20.25
N ILE A 42 25.12 -1.77 -19.17
CA ILE A 42 25.32 -3.08 -18.53
C ILE A 42 24.02 -3.87 -18.50
N PHE A 43 22.94 -3.33 -17.93
CA PHE A 43 21.70 -4.09 -17.77
C PHE A 43 21.03 -4.39 -19.12
N PHE A 44 20.98 -3.43 -20.05
CA PHE A 44 20.26 -3.62 -21.31
C PHE A 44 20.84 -4.73 -22.20
N PRO A 45 22.17 -4.82 -22.42
CA PRO A 45 22.76 -5.93 -23.17
C PRO A 45 22.47 -7.29 -22.53
N GLU A 46 22.58 -7.40 -21.20
CA GLU A 46 22.30 -8.64 -20.46
C GLU A 46 20.82 -9.03 -20.56
N ALA A 47 19.91 -8.04 -20.44
CA ALA A 47 18.47 -8.28 -20.56
C ALA A 47 18.08 -8.71 -21.98
N GLN A 48 18.75 -8.16 -23.00
CA GLN A 48 18.55 -8.55 -24.39
C GLN A 48 19.09 -9.96 -24.66
N ALA A 49 20.19 -10.34 -24.03
CA ALA A 49 20.77 -11.69 -24.14
C ALA A 49 19.95 -12.76 -23.39
N ALA A 50 19.25 -12.36 -22.32
CA ALA A 50 18.44 -13.25 -21.48
C ALA A 50 17.09 -13.67 -22.10
N ASP A 51 16.76 -13.21 -23.31
CA ASP A 51 15.53 -13.55 -24.06
C ASP A 51 14.24 -13.39 -23.24
N ILE A 52 14.14 -12.28 -22.50
CA ILE A 52 13.00 -11.97 -21.62
C ILE A 52 11.73 -11.72 -22.43
N GLN A 53 10.66 -12.48 -22.15
CA GLN A 53 9.41 -12.44 -22.93
C GLN A 53 8.30 -11.65 -22.23
N THR A 54 8.42 -11.43 -20.92
CA THR A 54 7.38 -10.75 -20.13
C THR A 54 7.93 -9.55 -19.34
N LEU A 55 7.05 -8.60 -19.04
CA LEU A 55 7.39 -7.47 -18.19
C LEU A 55 7.75 -7.90 -16.76
N ASP A 56 7.13 -8.98 -16.29
CA ASP A 56 7.38 -9.51 -14.96
C ASP A 56 8.80 -10.09 -14.85
N GLU A 57 9.18 -10.93 -15.81
CA GLU A 57 10.55 -11.43 -15.95
C GLU A 57 11.56 -10.27 -16.05
N LEU A 58 11.25 -9.21 -16.81
CA LEU A 58 12.11 -8.04 -16.90
C LEU A 58 12.28 -7.35 -15.55
N ASN A 59 11.20 -7.18 -14.79
CA ASN A 59 11.26 -6.57 -13.46
C ASN A 59 12.08 -7.43 -12.50
N ARG A 60 11.84 -8.75 -12.45
CA ARG A 60 12.62 -9.66 -11.61
C ARG A 60 14.11 -9.62 -11.97
N PHE A 61 14.43 -9.67 -13.26
CA PHE A 61 15.81 -9.58 -13.72
C PHE A 61 16.47 -8.24 -13.37
N PHE A 62 15.72 -7.14 -13.51
CA PHE A 62 16.20 -5.81 -13.13
C PHE A 62 16.48 -5.70 -11.63
N TRP A 63 15.58 -6.17 -10.78
CA TRP A 63 15.78 -6.16 -9.32
C TRP A 63 17.00 -7.00 -8.92
N ALA A 64 17.13 -8.20 -9.49
CA ALA A 64 18.28 -9.07 -9.25
C ALA A 64 19.59 -8.38 -9.66
N TRP A 65 19.66 -7.78 -10.85
CA TRP A 65 20.83 -7.02 -11.30
C TRP A 65 21.12 -5.81 -10.39
N LEU A 66 20.09 -5.10 -9.96
CA LEU A 66 20.24 -3.92 -9.10
C LEU A 66 20.86 -4.30 -7.74
N ASP A 67 20.33 -5.32 -7.09
CA ASP A 67 20.73 -5.73 -5.72
C ASP A 67 22.05 -6.49 -5.69
N THR A 68 22.30 -7.33 -6.70
CA THR A 68 23.50 -8.19 -6.72
C THR A 68 24.69 -7.51 -7.38
N HIS A 69 24.47 -6.67 -8.40
CA HIS A 69 25.54 -6.05 -9.16
C HIS A 69 25.65 -4.55 -8.89
N TYR A 70 24.63 -3.74 -9.18
CA TYR A 70 24.76 -2.28 -9.10
C TYR A 70 25.04 -1.76 -7.68
N GLN A 71 24.23 -2.19 -6.70
CA GLN A 71 24.35 -1.70 -5.32
C GLN A 71 25.65 -2.12 -4.63
N ARG A 72 26.27 -3.23 -5.07
CA ARG A 72 27.48 -3.83 -4.47
C ARG A 72 28.77 -3.51 -5.23
N ARG A 73 28.67 -2.94 -6.44
CA ARG A 73 29.85 -2.57 -7.22
C ARG A 73 30.48 -1.30 -6.67
N THR A 74 31.79 -1.34 -6.43
CA THR A 74 32.54 -0.15 -6.01
C THR A 74 32.50 0.91 -7.11
N HIS A 75 32.04 2.11 -6.75
CA HIS A 75 32.00 3.23 -7.68
C HIS A 75 33.40 3.86 -7.83
N SER A 76 33.82 4.16 -9.06
CA SER A 76 35.19 4.60 -9.37
C SER A 76 35.57 5.94 -8.73
N GLU A 77 34.62 6.87 -8.65
CA GLU A 77 34.83 8.20 -8.08
C GLU A 77 34.81 8.21 -6.55
N THR A 78 33.90 7.44 -5.94
CA THR A 78 33.64 7.52 -4.49
C THR A 78 34.37 6.44 -3.72
N ARG A 79 34.95 5.45 -4.43
CA ARG A 79 35.68 4.30 -3.88
C ARG A 79 34.89 3.49 -2.86
N GLN A 80 33.56 3.58 -2.90
CA GLN A 80 32.60 2.89 -2.03
C GLN A 80 31.49 2.29 -2.89
N THR A 81 30.81 1.27 -2.38
CA THR A 81 29.59 0.76 -3.02
C THR A 81 28.41 1.71 -2.75
N PRO A 82 27.41 1.80 -3.65
CA PRO A 82 26.20 2.55 -3.38
C PRO A 82 25.50 2.13 -2.08
N LEU A 83 25.49 0.83 -1.76
CA LEU A 83 24.89 0.29 -0.54
C LEU A 83 25.63 0.78 0.72
N ASP A 84 26.95 0.64 0.78
CA ASP A 84 27.74 1.07 1.94
C ASP A 84 27.58 2.57 2.19
N ARG A 85 27.54 3.35 1.10
CA ARG A 85 27.38 4.80 1.20
C ARG A 85 25.97 5.19 1.65
N TRP A 86 24.94 4.46 1.23
CA TRP A 86 23.58 4.63 1.71
C TRP A 86 23.48 4.31 3.21
N GLU A 87 23.98 3.16 3.63
CA GLU A 87 23.95 2.74 5.04
C GLU A 87 24.70 3.72 5.94
N ALA A 88 25.85 4.24 5.51
CA ALA A 88 26.60 5.25 6.25
C ALA A 88 25.81 6.56 6.49
N GLY A 89 24.88 6.91 5.61
CA GLY A 89 24.02 8.10 5.72
C GLY A 89 22.59 7.80 6.21
N ARG A 90 22.27 6.53 6.50
CA ARG A 90 20.90 6.09 6.78
C ARG A 90 20.32 6.74 8.04
N GLN A 91 21.16 7.02 9.03
CA GLN A 91 20.77 7.68 10.28
C GLN A 91 20.21 9.09 10.08
N ASP A 92 20.56 9.77 8.98
CA ASP A 92 20.08 11.12 8.66
C ASP A 92 18.75 11.09 7.88
N VAL A 93 18.25 9.89 7.54
CA VAL A 93 17.02 9.72 6.75
C VAL A 93 15.83 9.61 7.69
N ARG A 94 14.90 10.56 7.57
CA ARG A 94 13.59 10.49 8.24
C ARG A 94 12.64 9.61 7.44
N PHE A 95 12.16 8.52 8.05
CA PHE A 95 11.12 7.68 7.47
C PHE A 95 9.76 8.09 8.03
N PRO A 96 8.82 8.56 7.18
CA PRO A 96 7.46 8.84 7.63
C PRO A 96 6.73 7.53 7.98
N THR A 97 5.85 7.59 8.97
CA THR A 97 5.04 6.43 9.35
C THR A 97 3.98 6.11 8.29
N PRO A 98 3.45 4.87 8.22
CA PRO A 98 2.35 4.54 7.31
C PRO A 98 1.13 5.45 7.45
N ASP A 99 0.82 5.89 8.68
CA ASP A 99 -0.31 6.80 8.94
C ASP A 99 -0.02 8.23 8.47
N GLU A 100 1.20 8.73 8.67
CA GLU A 100 1.64 10.01 8.11
C GLU A 100 1.58 10.01 6.57
N LEU A 101 2.00 8.91 5.94
CA LEU A 101 1.88 8.73 4.50
C LEU A 101 0.41 8.73 4.08
N ARG A 102 -0.43 7.93 4.73
CA ARG A 102 -1.86 7.87 4.43
C ARG A 102 -2.51 9.25 4.50
N ASP A 103 -2.28 10.00 5.57
CA ASP A 103 -2.80 11.37 5.71
C ASP A 103 -2.24 12.30 4.63
N THR A 104 -0.94 12.22 4.35
CA THR A 104 -0.26 13.05 3.34
C THR A 104 -0.87 12.89 1.95
N PHE A 105 -1.22 11.65 1.58
CA PHE A 105 -1.72 11.32 0.25
C PHE A 105 -3.21 11.61 0.03
N LEU A 106 -3.94 11.99 1.08
CA LEU A 106 -5.33 12.40 0.97
C LEU A 106 -5.49 13.56 -0.03
N TRP A 107 -6.54 13.47 -0.85
CA TRP A 107 -6.93 14.52 -1.76
C TRP A 107 -7.61 15.63 -0.98
N GLU A 108 -7.41 16.87 -1.43
CA GLU A 108 -8.01 18.05 -0.83
C GLU A 108 -8.87 18.77 -1.85
N ASP A 109 -10.09 19.08 -1.45
CA ASP A 109 -11.00 19.90 -2.22
C ASP A 109 -11.69 20.91 -1.31
N GLU A 110 -11.91 22.11 -1.81
CA GLU A 110 -12.55 23.16 -1.05
C GLU A 110 -14.05 23.12 -1.31
N ARG A 111 -14.84 23.16 -0.24
CA ARG A 111 -16.29 23.04 -0.30
C ARG A 111 -16.97 24.06 0.59
N TRP A 112 -18.08 24.57 0.08
CA TRP A 112 -19.02 25.37 0.85
C TRP A 112 -19.97 24.46 1.61
N VAL A 113 -20.20 24.78 2.89
CA VAL A 113 -21.24 24.13 3.69
C VAL A 113 -22.59 24.76 3.33
N ARG A 114 -23.53 23.92 2.90
CA ARG A 114 -24.88 24.35 2.51
C ARG A 114 -25.68 24.81 3.74
N LYS A 115 -26.77 25.55 3.50
CA LYS A 115 -27.74 25.95 4.53
C LYS A 115 -28.36 24.76 5.27
N THR A 116 -28.36 23.58 4.64
CA THR A 116 -28.82 22.31 5.19
C THR A 116 -27.82 21.67 6.16
N GLY A 117 -26.64 22.26 6.38
CA GLY A 117 -25.59 21.64 7.21
C GLY A 117 -24.89 20.47 6.54
N THR A 118 -24.88 20.42 5.20
CA THR A 118 -24.23 19.33 4.44
C THR A 118 -23.18 19.85 3.45
N ILE A 119 -22.21 18.98 3.15
CA ILE A 119 -21.25 19.15 2.07
C ILE A 119 -21.52 18.09 1.01
N VAL A 120 -21.46 18.49 -0.27
CA VAL A 120 -21.59 17.55 -1.39
C VAL A 120 -20.22 17.26 -2.00
N LEU A 121 -19.84 15.99 -2.04
CA LEU A 121 -18.61 15.53 -2.70
C LEU A 121 -18.91 14.25 -3.48
N ALA A 122 -18.66 14.27 -4.79
CA ALA A 122 -18.88 13.15 -5.71
C ALA A 122 -20.26 12.47 -5.56
N ARG A 123 -21.33 13.29 -5.52
CA ARG A 123 -22.74 12.86 -5.34
C ARG A 123 -23.10 12.31 -3.96
N ASN A 124 -22.15 12.26 -3.03
CA ASN A 124 -22.43 11.96 -1.62
C ASN A 124 -22.68 13.26 -0.85
N GLU A 125 -23.60 13.21 0.11
CA GLU A 125 -23.85 14.30 1.06
C GLU A 125 -23.31 13.92 2.44
N TYR A 126 -22.53 14.80 3.04
CA TYR A 126 -21.91 14.59 4.35
C TYR A 126 -22.46 15.62 5.34
N PRO A 127 -23.03 15.19 6.47
CA PRO A 127 -23.45 16.10 7.52
C PRO A 127 -22.23 16.71 8.18
N VAL A 128 -22.30 18.00 8.49
CA VAL A 128 -21.24 18.72 9.22
C VAL A 128 -21.84 19.53 10.34
N ASP A 129 -21.00 20.00 11.25
CA ASP A 129 -21.42 20.84 12.37
C ASP A 129 -22.19 22.08 11.87
N PRO A 130 -23.38 22.38 12.41
CA PRO A 130 -24.16 23.58 12.06
C PRO A 130 -23.39 24.89 12.19
N GLN A 131 -22.38 24.97 13.07
CA GLN A 131 -21.53 26.16 13.21
C GLN A 131 -20.75 26.47 11.91
N LEU A 132 -20.50 25.47 11.06
CA LEU A 132 -19.80 25.64 9.79
C LEU A 132 -20.72 26.05 8.64
N ILE A 133 -22.04 26.17 8.86
CA ILE A 133 -23.00 26.56 7.81
C ILE A 133 -22.62 27.91 7.19
N GLY A 134 -22.58 27.94 5.86
CA GLY A 134 -22.19 29.14 5.11
C GLY A 134 -20.69 29.45 5.15
N GLN A 135 -19.86 28.56 5.70
CA GLN A 135 -18.40 28.71 5.68
C GLN A 135 -17.77 27.85 4.58
N ARG A 136 -16.54 28.22 4.18
CA ARG A 136 -15.69 27.42 3.29
C ARG A 136 -14.78 26.54 4.14
N VAL A 137 -14.77 25.25 3.84
CA VAL A 137 -13.93 24.27 4.53
C VAL A 137 -13.12 23.47 3.52
N ILE A 138 -11.99 22.93 3.97
CA ILE A 138 -11.21 21.97 3.20
C ILE A 138 -11.69 20.58 3.57
N VAL A 139 -12.02 19.79 2.56
CA VAL A 139 -12.34 18.38 2.72
C VAL A 139 -11.13 17.56 2.30
N ARG A 140 -10.64 16.71 3.20
CA ARG A 140 -9.60 15.73 2.91
C ARG A 140 -10.20 14.34 2.81
N PHE A 141 -9.86 13.59 1.78
CA PHE A 141 -10.48 12.29 1.54
C PHE A 141 -9.57 11.35 0.75
N ASP A 142 -9.78 10.04 0.91
CA ASP A 142 -9.19 9.06 0.01
C ASP A 142 -9.98 9.11 -1.31
N PRO A 143 -9.35 9.41 -2.45
CA PRO A 143 -10.05 9.43 -3.73
C PRO A 143 -10.64 8.05 -4.14
N PHE A 144 -10.17 6.95 -3.57
CA PHE A 144 -10.63 5.59 -3.85
C PHE A 144 -11.67 5.09 -2.84
N ASP A 145 -11.75 5.72 -1.66
CA ASP A 145 -12.76 5.40 -0.64
C ASP A 145 -13.37 6.67 -0.01
N LEU A 146 -14.58 6.99 -0.45
CA LEU A 146 -15.37 8.12 0.04
C LEU A 146 -16.29 7.77 1.23
N SER A 147 -16.10 6.63 1.88
CA SER A 147 -16.88 6.25 3.07
C SER A 147 -16.62 7.18 4.27
N ALA A 148 -15.46 7.84 4.31
CA ALA A 148 -15.12 8.82 5.32
C ALA A 148 -14.36 10.00 4.70
N ILE A 149 -14.67 11.21 5.17
CA ILE A 149 -13.93 12.43 4.82
C ILE A 149 -13.55 13.18 6.09
N HIS A 150 -12.43 13.89 6.05
CA HIS A 150 -12.00 14.78 7.13
C HIS A 150 -12.35 16.22 6.77
N ILE A 151 -13.00 16.92 7.69
CA ILE A 151 -13.32 18.34 7.57
C ILE A 151 -12.23 19.13 8.28
N VAL A 152 -11.56 20.00 7.52
CA VAL A 152 -10.52 20.89 8.01
C VAL A 152 -10.99 22.33 7.85
N HIS A 153 -10.98 23.08 8.95
CA HIS A 153 -11.36 24.49 8.97
C HIS A 153 -10.23 25.29 9.62
N ARG A 154 -9.79 26.36 8.96
CA ARG A 154 -8.66 27.21 9.42
C ARG A 154 -7.39 26.43 9.76
N GLY A 155 -7.10 25.37 9.00
CA GLY A 155 -5.93 24.52 9.19
C GLY A 155 -6.07 23.44 10.27
N VAL A 156 -7.19 23.40 11.00
CA VAL A 156 -7.43 22.40 12.05
C VAL A 156 -8.45 21.38 11.58
N ARG A 157 -8.17 20.09 11.79
CA ARG A 157 -9.14 19.01 11.54
C ARG A 157 -10.24 19.08 12.62
N ILE A 158 -11.45 19.43 12.21
CA ILE A 158 -12.61 19.59 13.09
C ILE A 158 -13.30 18.24 13.33
N ALA A 159 -13.49 17.46 12.27
CA ALA A 159 -14.24 16.21 12.35
C ALA A 159 -13.87 15.24 11.23
N THR A 160 -14.20 13.96 11.44
CA THR A 160 -14.28 12.95 10.39
C THR A 160 -15.73 12.54 10.27
N VAL A 161 -16.29 12.60 9.05
CA VAL A 161 -17.71 12.37 8.81
C VAL A 161 -17.91 11.37 7.68
N GLY A 162 -18.90 10.49 7.84
CA GLY A 162 -19.38 9.60 6.78
C GLY A 162 -20.54 10.25 6.01
N PRO A 163 -20.85 9.78 4.80
CA PRO A 163 -21.97 10.29 4.03
C PRO A 163 -23.31 9.82 4.62
N GLN A 164 -24.37 10.60 4.44
CA GLN A 164 -25.74 10.19 4.80
C GLN A 164 -26.18 8.95 4.00
N ALA A 165 -25.78 8.89 2.72
CA ALA A 165 -25.88 7.73 1.87
C ALA A 165 -24.65 7.68 0.94
N LEU A 166 -23.98 6.54 0.88
CA LEU A 166 -22.82 6.35 0.01
C LEU A 166 -23.29 6.02 -1.42
N VAL A 167 -23.35 7.04 -2.28
CA VAL A 167 -23.80 6.94 -3.68
C VAL A 167 -22.62 6.63 -4.62
N SER A 168 -21.47 7.28 -4.41
CA SER A 168 -20.23 7.01 -5.13
C SER A 168 -19.13 6.65 -4.15
N ARG A 169 -18.45 5.52 -4.38
CA ARG A 169 -17.32 5.11 -3.54
C ARG A 169 -16.00 5.74 -3.97
N THR A 170 -15.86 6.06 -5.24
CA THR A 170 -14.62 6.61 -5.82
C THR A 170 -14.87 8.00 -6.38
N PHE A 171 -13.88 8.87 -6.24
CA PHE A 171 -13.91 10.20 -6.81
C PHE A 171 -13.68 10.13 -8.34
N ASN A 172 -14.59 10.73 -9.13
CA ASN A 172 -14.56 10.59 -10.61
C ASN A 172 -13.21 10.93 -11.26
N LYS A 173 -12.47 11.91 -10.73
CA LYS A 173 -11.16 12.31 -11.27
C LYS A 173 -10.03 11.33 -10.92
N ALA A 174 -10.26 10.40 -10.00
CA ALA A 174 -9.31 9.40 -9.59
C ALA A 174 -9.56 8.03 -10.23
N GLN A 175 -10.63 7.89 -11.03
CA GLN A 175 -10.80 6.70 -11.83
C GLN A 175 -9.55 6.55 -12.72
N PRO A 176 -8.85 5.40 -12.61
CA PRO A 176 -7.67 5.18 -13.42
C PRO A 176 -8.06 5.34 -14.89
N HIS A 177 -7.23 6.05 -15.65
CA HIS A 177 -7.34 5.98 -17.09
C HIS A 177 -7.14 4.53 -17.48
N VAL A 178 -8.24 3.83 -17.78
CA VAL A 178 -8.19 2.52 -18.41
C VAL A 178 -7.60 2.78 -19.79
N LYS A 179 -6.27 2.65 -19.91
CA LYS A 179 -5.68 2.42 -21.21
C LYS A 179 -6.37 1.15 -21.71
N THR A 180 -7.17 1.27 -22.76
CA THR A 180 -7.76 0.12 -23.44
C THR A 180 -6.63 -0.86 -23.69
N ALA A 181 -6.68 -2.01 -23.00
CA ALA A 181 -5.66 -3.03 -23.20
C ALA A 181 -5.63 -3.36 -24.70
N PRO A 182 -4.44 -3.49 -25.31
CA PRO A 182 -4.35 -3.92 -26.70
C PRO A 182 -5.17 -5.21 -26.86
N LYS A 183 -5.98 -5.26 -27.93
CA LYS A 183 -6.91 -6.36 -28.21
C LYS A 183 -6.13 -7.67 -28.23
N GLN A 184 -6.40 -8.56 -27.27
CA GLN A 184 -5.72 -9.84 -27.16
C GLN A 184 -6.09 -10.73 -28.37
N LEU A 185 -5.07 -11.33 -28.99
CA LEU A 185 -5.24 -12.35 -30.03
C LEU A 185 -5.61 -13.70 -29.37
N ALA A 186 -6.43 -14.48 -30.06
CA ALA A 186 -7.16 -15.63 -29.54
C ALA A 186 -6.34 -16.93 -29.33
N SER A 187 -5.16 -16.84 -28.71
CA SER A 187 -4.37 -18.05 -28.38
C SER A 187 -3.59 -17.95 -27.06
N ALA A 188 -4.20 -17.43 -25.99
CA ALA A 188 -3.52 -17.27 -24.70
C ALA A 188 -4.43 -17.44 -23.46
N GLN A 189 -5.39 -18.35 -23.49
CA GLN A 189 -6.26 -18.60 -22.33
C GLN A 189 -5.57 -19.49 -21.27
N ALA A 190 -4.84 -20.52 -21.70
CA ALA A 190 -4.20 -21.51 -20.80
C ALA A 190 -2.94 -20.99 -20.06
N PHE A 191 -2.32 -19.90 -20.53
CA PHE A 191 -1.14 -19.30 -19.89
C PHE A 191 -1.54 -18.31 -18.78
N LYS A 192 -2.70 -17.66 -18.92
CA LYS A 192 -3.25 -16.73 -17.94
C LYS A 192 -3.65 -17.42 -16.64
N ASP A 193 -4.24 -18.61 -16.74
CA ASP A 193 -4.68 -19.39 -15.58
C ASP A 193 -3.49 -19.94 -14.76
N ARG A 194 -2.34 -20.17 -15.41
CA ARG A 194 -1.08 -20.56 -14.76
C ARG A 194 -0.39 -19.38 -14.05
N LEU A 195 -0.43 -18.19 -14.65
CA LEU A 195 0.22 -16.99 -14.13
C LEU A 195 -0.51 -16.34 -12.95
N VAL A 196 -1.84 -16.45 -12.87
CA VAL A 196 -2.59 -15.98 -11.69
C VAL A 196 -2.18 -16.80 -10.45
N ALA A 197 -2.03 -18.12 -10.61
CA ALA A 197 -1.55 -19.01 -9.55
C ALA A 197 -0.09 -18.73 -9.14
N GLU A 198 0.79 -18.36 -10.09
CA GLU A 198 2.20 -18.02 -9.81
C GLU A 198 2.39 -16.63 -9.18
N SER A 199 1.55 -15.64 -9.52
CA SER A 199 1.60 -14.29 -8.93
C SER A 199 1.14 -14.27 -7.46
N ASP A 200 0.25 -15.19 -7.10
CA ASP A 200 -0.18 -15.37 -5.71
C ASP A 200 0.95 -15.98 -4.85
N THR A 201 1.80 -16.84 -5.42
CA THR A 201 3.04 -17.33 -4.76
C THR A 201 4.12 -16.26 -4.61
N GLU A 202 4.26 -15.33 -5.54
CA GLU A 202 5.28 -14.27 -5.42
C GLU A 202 4.88 -13.12 -4.49
N ARG A 203 3.58 -12.83 -4.37
CA ARG A 203 3.08 -11.94 -3.32
C ARG A 203 3.27 -12.52 -1.92
N ALA A 204 3.20 -13.84 -1.78
CA ALA A 204 3.59 -14.52 -0.54
C ALA A 204 5.09 -14.38 -0.24
N ALA A 205 5.96 -14.36 -1.26
CA ALA A 205 7.41 -14.17 -1.10
C ALA A 205 7.81 -12.73 -0.74
N TRP A 206 7.14 -11.71 -1.28
CA TRP A 206 7.34 -10.31 -0.86
C TRP A 206 6.75 -9.99 0.53
N GLY A 207 5.69 -10.68 0.95
CA GLY A 207 5.18 -10.62 2.32
C GLY A 207 6.16 -11.21 3.35
N ALA A 208 6.89 -12.27 2.98
CA ALA A 208 7.86 -12.94 3.84
C ALA A 208 9.12 -12.10 4.17
N LEU A 209 9.45 -11.08 3.37
CA LEU A 209 10.55 -10.14 3.63
C LEU A 209 10.19 -9.00 4.60
N THR A 210 8.90 -8.83 4.91
CA THR A 210 8.40 -7.86 5.91
C THR A 210 7.93 -8.48 7.21
N ASP A 211 7.94 -9.81 7.33
CA ASP A 211 7.56 -10.56 8.54
C ASP A 211 8.77 -10.77 9.46
N HIS A 212 9.26 -9.69 10.07
CA HIS A 212 9.97 -9.80 11.34
C HIS A 212 9.00 -9.42 12.45
N PRO A 213 8.23 -10.39 13.01
CA PRO A 213 7.38 -10.11 14.15
C PRO A 213 8.25 -9.67 15.33
N ALA A 214 7.81 -8.63 16.04
CA ALA A 214 8.34 -8.36 17.37
C ALA A 214 8.03 -9.58 18.29
N PRO A 215 8.82 -9.83 19.35
CA PRO A 215 8.55 -10.94 20.27
C PRO A 215 7.09 -10.92 20.77
N GLY A 216 6.32 -11.99 20.48
CA GLY A 216 4.91 -12.12 20.86
C GLY A 216 3.88 -11.79 19.78
N GLN A 217 4.30 -11.56 18.53
CA GLN A 217 3.41 -11.43 17.37
C GLN A 217 3.44 -12.69 16.49
N LEU A 218 2.30 -13.03 15.91
CA LEU A 218 2.19 -14.12 14.94
C LEU A 218 2.79 -13.69 13.59
N THR A 219 3.21 -14.67 12.79
CA THR A 219 3.31 -14.55 11.32
C THR A 219 2.08 -15.13 10.64
N GLN A 220 1.92 -14.92 9.33
CA GLN A 220 0.83 -15.55 8.57
C GLN A 220 0.88 -17.08 8.66
N SER A 221 2.10 -17.64 8.64
CA SER A 221 2.32 -19.08 8.76
C SER A 221 1.98 -19.59 10.16
N ASP A 222 2.27 -18.82 11.21
CA ASP A 222 1.90 -19.19 12.58
C ASP A 222 0.39 -19.19 12.78
N LEU A 223 -0.34 -18.24 12.19
CA LEU A 223 -1.80 -18.22 12.22
C LEU A 223 -2.39 -19.45 11.50
N LEU A 224 -1.87 -19.81 10.33
CA LEU A 224 -2.28 -21.02 9.60
C LEU A 224 -2.02 -22.29 10.41
N ASN A 225 -0.85 -22.39 11.06
CA ASN A 225 -0.49 -23.53 11.89
C ASN A 225 -1.39 -23.61 13.14
N LEU A 226 -1.67 -22.47 13.78
CA LEU A 226 -2.56 -22.38 14.94
C LEU A 226 -3.97 -22.86 14.60
N LEU A 227 -4.54 -22.36 13.49
CA LEU A 227 -5.88 -22.77 13.02
C LEU A 227 -5.90 -24.25 12.66
N SER A 228 -4.87 -24.74 11.96
CA SER A 228 -4.80 -26.15 11.57
C SER A 228 -4.73 -27.09 12.78
N THR A 229 -3.91 -26.72 13.78
CA THR A 229 -3.71 -27.51 15.00
C THR A 229 -4.96 -27.53 15.87
N ARG A 230 -5.62 -26.38 16.04
CA ARG A 230 -6.77 -26.25 16.96
C ARG A 230 -8.08 -26.76 16.37
N LEU A 231 -8.24 -26.69 15.05
CA LEU A 231 -9.44 -27.19 14.35
C LEU A 231 -9.25 -28.60 13.78
N GLY A 232 -8.05 -29.17 13.85
CA GLY A 232 -7.76 -30.53 13.42
C GLY A 232 -7.89 -30.74 11.90
N GLN A 233 -7.74 -29.67 11.11
CA GLN A 233 -7.91 -29.68 9.66
C GLN A 233 -6.76 -28.98 8.97
N THR A 234 -6.30 -29.49 7.83
CA THR A 234 -5.30 -28.84 7.00
C THR A 234 -5.97 -27.94 5.96
N TRP A 235 -5.55 -26.68 5.89
CA TRP A 235 -6.10 -25.71 4.94
C TRP A 235 -5.32 -25.73 3.63
N THR A 236 -6.02 -25.96 2.51
CA THR A 236 -5.48 -25.87 1.14
C THR A 236 -6.42 -25.02 0.26
N GLY A 237 -5.90 -24.37 -0.78
CA GLY A 237 -6.71 -23.59 -1.73
C GLY A 237 -7.48 -22.46 -1.03
N ASP A 238 -8.81 -22.47 -1.13
CA ASP A 238 -9.71 -21.44 -0.60
C ASP A 238 -9.48 -21.12 0.90
N GLY A 239 -9.15 -22.13 1.72
CA GLY A 239 -8.84 -21.91 3.15
C GLY A 239 -7.57 -21.10 3.37
N GLN A 240 -6.51 -21.37 2.59
CA GLN A 240 -5.27 -20.58 2.65
C GLN A 240 -5.51 -19.16 2.12
N TYR A 241 -6.33 -19.03 1.08
CA TYR A 241 -6.72 -17.73 0.53
C TYR A 241 -7.49 -16.89 1.56
N LEU A 242 -8.44 -17.47 2.29
CA LEU A 242 -9.18 -16.77 3.34
C LEU A 242 -8.28 -16.31 4.50
N VAL A 243 -7.34 -17.15 4.95
CA VAL A 243 -6.39 -16.76 6.00
C VAL A 243 -5.42 -15.69 5.50
N GLY A 244 -4.96 -15.78 4.25
CA GLY A 244 -4.08 -14.77 3.65
C GLY A 244 -4.77 -13.43 3.44
N THR A 245 -6.02 -13.43 2.96
CA THR A 245 -6.81 -12.20 2.82
C THR A 245 -7.11 -11.58 4.18
N PHE A 246 -7.41 -12.39 5.20
CA PHE A 246 -7.56 -11.92 6.58
C PHE A 246 -6.27 -11.31 7.13
N TRP A 247 -5.14 -12.02 6.97
CA TRP A 247 -3.82 -11.59 7.43
C TRP A 247 -3.46 -10.22 6.86
N SER A 248 -3.60 -10.02 5.55
CA SER A 248 -3.28 -8.76 4.87
C SER A 248 -4.07 -7.55 5.39
N ARG A 249 -5.22 -7.79 6.02
CA ARG A 249 -6.12 -6.73 6.53
C ARG A 249 -5.98 -6.46 8.02
N HIS A 250 -5.55 -7.47 8.80
CA HIS A 250 -5.65 -7.45 10.26
C HIS A 250 -4.33 -7.73 10.98
N ALA A 251 -3.25 -8.07 10.27
CA ALA A 251 -1.91 -8.13 10.86
C ALA A 251 -1.42 -6.73 11.29
N PRO A 252 -0.52 -6.63 12.30
CA PRO A 252 0.06 -7.72 13.09
C PRO A 252 -0.82 -8.16 14.27
N LEU A 253 -0.95 -9.48 14.48
CA LEU A 253 -1.75 -10.08 15.56
C LEU A 253 -0.88 -10.53 16.74
N LYS A 254 -1.35 -10.33 17.96
CA LYS A 254 -0.71 -10.87 19.18
C LYS A 254 -1.04 -12.35 19.36
N THR A 255 -0.03 -13.17 19.64
CA THR A 255 -0.16 -14.64 19.78
C THR A 255 -1.17 -15.02 20.86
N ASP A 256 -0.99 -14.51 22.09
CA ASP A 256 -1.83 -14.87 23.24
C ASP A 256 -3.31 -14.56 23.01
N LEU A 257 -3.59 -13.45 22.32
CA LEU A 257 -4.94 -12.98 22.04
C LEU A 257 -5.61 -13.87 20.99
N ALA A 258 -4.91 -14.20 19.91
CA ALA A 258 -5.44 -15.07 18.87
C ALA A 258 -5.72 -16.48 19.41
N GLU A 259 -4.85 -17.01 20.27
CA GLU A 259 -5.07 -18.30 20.92
C GLU A 259 -6.29 -18.29 21.85
N ALA A 260 -6.42 -17.26 22.69
CA ALA A 260 -7.55 -17.11 23.60
C ALA A 260 -8.89 -16.95 22.87
N ALA A 261 -8.91 -16.15 21.80
CA ALA A 261 -10.08 -15.94 20.95
C ALA A 261 -10.54 -17.23 20.28
N LEU A 262 -9.59 -18.00 19.74
CA LEU A 262 -9.87 -19.26 19.08
C LEU A 262 -10.35 -20.33 20.07
N ALA A 263 -9.73 -20.43 21.25
CA ALA A 263 -10.18 -21.33 22.32
C ALA A 263 -11.61 -21.02 22.77
N THR A 264 -11.95 -19.73 22.91
CA THR A 264 -13.31 -19.28 23.27
C THR A 264 -14.32 -19.62 22.18
N ALA A 265 -13.98 -19.38 20.92
CA ALA A 265 -14.83 -19.69 19.78
C ALA A 265 -15.12 -21.21 19.68
N ILE A 266 -14.09 -22.05 19.82
CA ILE A 266 -14.22 -23.51 19.80
C ILE A 266 -15.06 -24.01 20.98
N ALA A 267 -14.84 -23.50 22.19
CA ALA A 267 -15.64 -23.86 23.37
C ALA A 267 -17.13 -23.50 23.20
N SER A 268 -17.42 -22.40 22.51
CA SER A 268 -18.80 -21.91 22.33
C SER A 268 -19.60 -22.62 21.23
N LYS A 269 -18.95 -23.02 20.12
CA LYS A 269 -19.64 -23.48 18.90
C LYS A 269 -19.04 -24.74 18.24
N GLY A 270 -18.03 -25.35 18.85
CA GLY A 270 -17.33 -26.53 18.32
C GLY A 270 -16.31 -26.20 17.23
N VAL A 271 -15.80 -27.24 16.55
CA VAL A 271 -14.77 -27.14 15.47
C VAL A 271 -15.34 -27.19 14.04
N ASP A 272 -16.63 -27.50 13.88
CA ASP A 272 -17.25 -27.75 12.57
C ASP A 272 -17.78 -26.49 11.87
N ARG A 273 -17.32 -25.29 12.24
CA ARG A 273 -17.76 -24.04 11.62
C ARG A 273 -16.88 -23.65 10.44
N HIS A 274 -17.44 -22.80 9.57
CA HIS A 274 -16.68 -22.22 8.48
C HIS A 274 -15.52 -21.37 9.02
N LEU A 275 -14.40 -21.37 8.30
CA LEU A 275 -13.16 -20.70 8.70
C LEU A 275 -13.35 -19.22 9.05
N ASP A 276 -14.22 -18.53 8.30
CA ASP A 276 -14.58 -17.13 8.55
C ASP A 276 -15.09 -16.87 9.96
N PHE A 277 -15.78 -17.83 10.59
CA PHE A 277 -16.29 -17.66 11.96
C PHE A 277 -15.16 -17.51 12.97
N TYR A 278 -14.10 -18.32 12.83
CA TYR A 278 -12.95 -18.28 13.72
C TYR A 278 -12.06 -17.06 13.43
N LEU A 279 -11.90 -16.69 12.16
CA LEU A 279 -11.20 -15.48 11.76
C LEU A 279 -11.91 -14.23 12.29
N GLU A 280 -13.24 -14.20 12.24
CA GLU A 280 -14.05 -13.12 12.79
C GLU A 280 -13.95 -13.04 14.33
N ALA A 281 -13.87 -14.17 15.02
CA ALA A 281 -13.64 -14.20 16.47
C ALA A 281 -12.26 -13.62 16.84
N ILE A 282 -11.22 -13.95 16.06
CA ILE A 282 -9.87 -13.38 16.23
C ILE A 282 -9.88 -11.88 15.94
N ARG A 283 -10.59 -11.42 14.89
CA ARG A 283 -10.78 -9.99 14.58
C ARG A 283 -11.46 -9.24 15.71
N ALA A 284 -12.55 -9.81 16.22
CA ALA A 284 -13.35 -9.23 17.29
C ALA A 284 -12.54 -9.11 18.59
N ALA A 285 -11.75 -10.12 18.94
CA ALA A 285 -10.87 -10.04 20.10
C ALA A 285 -9.75 -9.01 19.90
N HIS A 286 -9.23 -8.86 18.67
CA HIS A 286 -8.13 -7.95 18.38
C HIS A 286 -8.54 -6.49 18.64
N TRP A 287 -9.69 -6.06 18.11
CA TRP A 287 -10.23 -4.69 18.24
C TRP A 287 -11.27 -4.49 19.35
N GLY A 288 -11.74 -5.55 20.00
CA GLY A 288 -12.73 -5.49 21.08
C GLY A 288 -12.13 -5.34 22.49
N GLY A 289 -10.82 -5.25 22.61
CA GLY A 289 -10.09 -5.16 23.89
C GLY A 289 -9.88 -3.74 24.45
N GLU A 290 -10.41 -2.69 23.82
CA GLU A 290 -10.42 -1.31 24.35
C GLU A 290 -11.83 -0.91 24.84
N ALA A 291 -12.35 -1.67 25.81
CA ALA A 291 -13.52 -1.27 26.60
C ALA A 291 -13.20 -1.40 28.09
#